data_AF-A0A9W7KTT7-F1
#
_entry.id   AF-A0A9W7KTT7-F1
#
_cell.length_a   1.000
_cell.length_b   1.000
_cell.length_c   1.000
_cell.angle_alpha   90.00
_cell.angle_beta   90.00
_cell.angle_gamma   90.00
#
_symmetry.space_group_name_H-M   'P 1'
#
loop_
_entity.id
_entity.type
_entity.pdbx_description
1 polymer ?
#
loop_
_entity_poly.entity_id
_entity_poly.type
_entity_poly.pdbx_seq_one_letter_code
_entity_poly.pdbx_strand_id
1 'polypeptide(L)'
;MSTESPMIQITDLMSEALIYLSSSEPALAEDSYASALDLSESTYGENHPSTIRCLECMARCCKMQGGDKIEMAVMMFERLINLKENESSEESMMVQVYSDLGECYKFVGREEESKLMESRSEKVLNILKEKVDEQERKWQESSEEEESEEGEEGKSQYSDSEEENKDDNKRQWKV
;
A
#
# COMPACT_ATOMS: atom_id res chain seq x y z
N MET A 1 3.62 -33.65 16.47
CA MET A 1 3.95 -32.26 16.86
C MET A 1 3.71 -31.44 15.61
N SER A 2 2.59 -30.71 15.57
CA SER A 2 2.12 -30.05 14.35
C SER A 2 3.16 -29.03 13.90
N THR A 3 3.76 -29.28 12.74
CA THR A 3 4.64 -28.34 12.05
C THR A 3 3.76 -27.30 11.38
N GLU A 4 3.20 -26.38 12.16
CA GLU A 4 2.54 -25.23 11.56
C GLU A 4 3.60 -24.37 10.88
N SER A 5 3.30 -23.96 9.64
CA SER A 5 4.18 -23.09 8.86
C SER A 5 4.56 -21.87 9.71
N PRO A 6 5.83 -21.42 9.71
CA PRO A 6 6.26 -20.24 10.46
C PRO A 6 5.37 -19.01 10.20
N MET A 7 4.84 -18.90 8.98
CA MET A 7 3.88 -17.87 8.60
C MET A 7 2.62 -17.89 9.46
N ILE A 8 2.04 -19.08 9.67
CA ILE A 8 0.81 -19.27 10.46
C ILE A 8 1.09 -18.91 11.92
N GLN A 9 2.22 -19.37 12.47
CA GLN A 9 2.62 -19.04 13.84
C GLN A 9 2.78 -17.53 14.05
N ILE A 10 3.41 -16.82 13.11
CA ILE A 10 3.56 -15.36 13.16
C ILE A 10 2.19 -14.69 13.11
N THR A 11 1.30 -15.12 12.20
CA THR A 11 -0.05 -14.53 12.12
C THR A 11 -0.90 -14.79 13.36
N ASP A 12 -0.73 -15.95 13.99
CA ASP A 12 -1.44 -16.30 15.22
C ASP A 12 -0.98 -15.43 16.38
N LEU A 13 0.34 -15.27 16.56
CA LEU A 13 0.91 -14.37 17.57
C LEU A 13 0.48 -12.91 17.35
N MET A 14 0.45 -12.44 16.10
CA MET A 14 -0.05 -11.10 15.77
C MET A 14 -1.54 -10.94 16.10
N SER A 15 -2.34 -11.98 15.87
CA SER A 15 -3.78 -11.96 16.15
C SER A 15 -4.05 -12.00 17.66
N GLU A 16 -3.28 -12.79 18.40
CA GLU A 16 -3.32 -12.83 19.86
C GLU A 16 -2.98 -11.46 20.47
N ALA A 17 -1.94 -10.80 19.95
CA ALA A 17 -1.56 -9.46 20.39
C ALA A 17 -2.69 -8.44 20.19
N LEU A 18 -3.41 -8.51 19.06
CA LEU A 18 -4.58 -7.66 18.81
C LEU A 18 -5.71 -7.91 19.81
N ILE A 19 -5.95 -9.18 20.16
CA ILE A 19 -6.94 -9.55 21.18
C ILE A 19 -6.54 -8.95 22.53
N TYR A 20 -5.27 -9.10 22.94
CA TYR A 20 -4.77 -8.51 24.19
C TYR A 20 -4.90 -6.99 24.23
N LEU A 21 -4.63 -6.29 23.12
CA LEU A 21 -4.89 -4.86 23.01
C LEU A 21 -6.37 -4.51 23.24
N SER A 22 -7.29 -5.30 22.67
CA SER A 22 -8.73 -5.09 22.87
C SER A 22 -9.19 -5.39 24.31
N SER A 23 -8.49 -6.30 24.99
CA SER A 23 -8.75 -6.69 26.38
C SER A 23 -8.11 -5.77 27.41
N SER A 24 -7.47 -4.67 26.99
CA SER A 24 -6.73 -3.74 27.88
C SER A 24 -5.55 -4.38 28.60
N GLU A 25 -4.91 -5.38 27.98
CA GLU A 25 -3.74 -6.08 28.50
C GLU A 25 -2.50 -5.80 27.61
N PRO A 26 -1.98 -4.58 27.59
CA PRO A 26 -0.95 -4.16 26.62
C PRO A 26 0.41 -4.84 26.82
N ALA A 27 0.73 -5.30 28.03
CA ALA A 27 1.98 -6.03 28.30
C ALA A 27 2.01 -7.38 27.58
N LEU A 28 0.88 -8.12 27.59
CA LEU A 28 0.78 -9.39 26.87
C LEU A 28 0.77 -9.18 25.35
N ALA A 29 0.17 -8.08 24.88
CA ALA A 29 0.26 -7.71 23.47
C ALA A 29 1.71 -7.41 23.04
N GLU A 30 2.48 -6.73 23.88
CA GLU A 30 3.90 -6.47 23.64
C GLU A 30 4.71 -7.78 23.53
N ASP A 31 4.49 -8.73 24.46
CA ASP A 31 5.16 -10.03 24.45
C ASP A 31 4.82 -10.86 23.20
N SER A 32 3.54 -10.88 22.80
CA SER A 32 3.10 -11.57 21.57
C SER A 32 3.68 -10.91 20.32
N TYR A 33 3.72 -9.58 20.24
CA TYR A 33 4.35 -8.88 19.12
C TYR A 33 5.86 -9.07 19.07
N ALA A 34 6.55 -9.05 20.21
CA ALA A 34 7.99 -9.34 20.30
C ALA A 34 8.29 -10.75 19.79
N SER A 35 7.51 -11.74 20.23
CA SER A 35 7.65 -13.13 19.79
C SER A 35 7.41 -13.28 18.28
N ALA A 36 6.40 -12.58 17.74
CA ALA A 36 6.13 -12.55 16.31
C ALA A 36 7.28 -11.92 15.51
N LEU A 37 7.84 -10.82 16.02
CA LEU A 37 8.96 -10.12 15.41
C LEU A 37 10.20 -11.02 15.36
N ASP A 38 10.60 -11.61 16.48
CA ASP A 38 11.76 -12.51 16.57
C ASP A 38 11.62 -13.72 15.65
N LEU A 39 10.43 -14.33 15.60
CA LEU A 39 10.16 -15.45 14.70
C LEU A 39 10.21 -15.02 13.23
N SER A 40 9.68 -13.85 12.91
CA SER A 40 9.70 -13.31 11.55
C SER A 40 11.12 -12.98 11.08
N GLU A 41 11.93 -12.34 11.93
CA GLU A 41 13.32 -11.97 11.64
C GLU A 41 14.19 -13.22 11.44
N SER A 42 14.04 -14.22 12.31
CA SER A 42 14.79 -15.47 12.21
C SER A 42 14.40 -16.33 11.01
N THR A 43 13.14 -16.26 10.56
CA THR A 43 12.65 -17.07 9.44
C THR A 43 12.84 -16.41 8.09
N TYR A 44 12.55 -15.12 7.99
CA TYR A 44 12.46 -14.39 6.71
C TYR A 44 13.49 -13.27 6.54
N GLY A 45 14.16 -12.86 7.64
CA GLY A 45 15.10 -11.75 7.65
C GLY A 45 14.43 -10.39 7.86
N GLU A 46 15.25 -9.39 8.17
CA GLU A 46 14.81 -8.06 8.65
C GLU A 46 13.99 -7.25 7.62
N ASN A 47 14.24 -7.44 6.32
CA ASN A 47 13.57 -6.69 5.25
C ASN A 47 12.27 -7.35 4.76
N HIS A 48 11.91 -8.54 5.28
CA HIS A 48 10.73 -9.23 4.77
C HIS A 48 9.44 -8.47 5.13
N PRO A 49 8.44 -8.38 4.23
CA PRO A 49 7.19 -7.65 4.52
C PRO A 49 6.49 -8.09 5.81
N SER A 50 6.55 -9.37 6.17
CA SER A 50 6.00 -9.86 7.45
C SER A 50 6.73 -9.30 8.67
N THR A 51 8.06 -9.16 8.59
CA THR A 51 8.89 -8.61 9.66
C THR A 51 8.65 -7.12 9.83
N ILE A 52 8.58 -6.39 8.71
CA ILE A 52 8.22 -4.98 8.69
C ILE A 52 6.85 -4.77 9.32
N ARG A 53 5.86 -5.61 8.99
CA ARG A 53 4.53 -5.54 9.61
C ARG A 53 4.57 -5.79 11.12
N CYS A 54 5.32 -6.80 11.59
CA CYS A 54 5.45 -7.07 13.02
C CYS A 54 6.08 -5.88 13.75
N LEU A 55 7.13 -5.29 13.18
CA LEU A 55 7.82 -4.12 13.73
C LEU A 55 6.88 -2.91 13.82
N GLU A 56 6.10 -2.64 12.78
CA GLU A 56 5.10 -1.57 12.75
C GLU A 56 4.03 -1.75 13.85
N CYS A 57 3.49 -2.97 13.99
CA CYS A 57 2.49 -3.26 15.02
C CYS A 57 3.06 -3.10 16.45
N MET A 58 4.28 -3.58 16.69
CA MET A 58 4.95 -3.43 17.98
C MET A 58 5.22 -1.96 18.32
N ALA A 59 5.65 -1.15 17.35
CA ALA A 59 5.86 0.28 17.51
C ALA A 59 4.57 1.01 17.90
N ARG A 60 3.45 0.70 17.23
CA ARG A 60 2.13 1.27 17.58
C ARG A 60 1.64 0.83 18.94
N CYS A 61 1.86 -0.43 19.32
CA CYS A 61 1.56 -0.93 20.67
C CYS A 61 2.32 -0.11 21.72
N CYS A 62 3.63 0.09 21.53
CA CYS A 62 4.44 0.92 22.42
C CYS A 62 3.97 2.38 22.48
N LYS A 63 3.62 2.97 21.33
CA LYS A 63 3.04 4.34 21.24
C LYS A 63 1.76 4.45 22.07
N MET A 64 0.88 3.46 21.97
CA MET A 64 -0.41 3.44 22.67
C MET A 64 -0.26 3.27 24.19
N GLN A 65 0.76 2.54 24.64
CA GLN A 65 1.11 2.44 26.06
C GLN A 65 1.61 3.78 26.62
N GLY A 66 2.37 4.54 25.83
CA GLY A 66 2.91 5.84 26.22
C GLY A 66 3.91 5.74 27.38
N GLY A 67 4.12 6.85 28.09
CA GLY A 67 5.09 6.91 29.20
C GLY A 67 6.49 6.49 28.75
N ASP A 68 7.13 5.60 29.51
CA ASP A 68 8.51 5.12 29.26
C ASP A 68 8.65 4.25 27.98
N LYS A 69 7.54 3.88 27.33
CA LYS A 69 7.53 3.08 26.10
C LYS A 69 7.61 3.94 24.84
N ILE A 70 7.47 5.26 24.96
CA ILE A 70 7.46 6.15 23.79
C ILE A 70 8.82 6.18 23.09
N GLU A 71 9.93 6.11 23.83
CA GLU A 71 11.28 6.02 23.27
C GLU A 71 11.48 4.72 22.48
N MET A 72 10.90 3.61 22.95
CA MET A 72 10.94 2.34 22.24
C MET A 72 10.15 2.42 20.92
N ALA A 73 8.99 3.09 20.94
CA ALA A 73 8.21 3.34 19.72
C ALA A 73 9.01 4.16 18.70
N VAL A 74 9.69 5.23 19.15
CA VAL A 74 10.57 6.05 18.30
C VAL A 74 11.64 5.17 17.63
N MET A 75 12.38 4.38 18.41
CA MET A 75 13.44 3.51 17.89
C MET A 75 12.92 2.52 16.85
N MET A 76 11.73 1.93 17.07
CA MET A 76 11.14 0.97 16.14
C MET A 76 10.67 1.63 14.84
N PHE A 77 10.04 2.81 14.92
CA PHE A 77 9.65 3.56 13.72
C PHE A 77 10.86 4.06 12.92
N GLU A 78 11.93 4.52 13.58
CA GLU A 78 13.19 4.86 12.91
C GLU A 78 13.80 3.65 12.20
N ARG A 79 13.81 2.48 12.87
CA ARG A 79 14.25 1.23 12.26
C ARG A 79 13.40 0.88 11.04
N LEU A 80 12.07 0.99 11.15
CA LEU A 80 11.14 0.71 10.06
C LEU A 80 11.41 1.60 8.84
N ILE A 81 11.64 2.90 9.06
CA ILE A 81 11.99 3.85 7.99
C ILE A 81 13.31 3.45 7.32
N ASN A 82 14.35 3.13 8.09
CA ASN A 82 15.64 2.71 7.55
C ASN A 82 15.55 1.41 6.71
N LEU A 83 14.69 0.47 7.10
CA LEU A 83 14.45 -0.75 6.33
C LEU A 83 13.69 -0.46 5.02
N LYS A 84 12.75 0.49 5.04
CA LYS A 84 11.91 0.84 3.88
C LYS A 84 12.45 1.93 2.96
N GLU A 85 13.43 2.73 3.37
CA GLU A 85 14.07 3.74 2.49
C GLU A 85 14.75 3.11 1.25
N ASN A 86 14.93 1.78 1.22
CA ASN A 86 15.47 1.03 0.07
C ASN A 86 14.41 0.29 -0.78
N GLU A 87 13.14 0.25 -0.37
CA GLU A 87 12.08 -0.45 -1.08
C GLU A 87 10.98 0.51 -1.54
N SER A 88 10.96 0.81 -2.84
CA SER A 88 9.97 1.69 -3.48
C SER A 88 8.51 1.17 -3.45
N SER A 89 8.25 0.00 -2.86
CA SER A 89 7.00 -0.75 -3.07
C SER A 89 5.83 -0.31 -2.18
N GLU A 90 6.05 0.40 -1.07
CA GLU A 90 4.98 0.68 -0.09
C GLU A 90 4.98 2.12 0.45
N GLU A 91 5.05 3.09 -0.47
CA GLU A 91 4.96 4.53 -0.15
C GLU A 91 3.71 4.90 0.67
N SER A 92 2.58 4.22 0.48
CA SER A 92 1.34 4.48 1.22
C SER A 92 1.45 4.20 2.72
N MET A 93 2.15 3.12 3.12
CA MET A 93 2.39 2.79 4.53
C MET A 93 3.25 3.86 5.20
N MET A 94 4.24 4.39 4.48
CA MET A 94 5.19 5.36 5.01
C MET A 94 4.53 6.66 5.49
N VAL A 95 3.41 7.08 4.89
CA VAL A 95 2.64 8.25 5.35
C VAL A 95 2.20 8.09 6.81
N GLN A 96 1.65 6.93 7.15
CA GLN A 96 1.20 6.63 8.51
C GLN A 96 2.38 6.49 9.47
N VAL A 97 3.45 5.82 9.05
CA VAL A 97 4.68 5.65 9.84
C VAL A 97 5.30 7.00 10.20
N TYR A 98 5.42 7.92 9.23
CA TYR A 98 5.94 9.26 9.50
C TYR A 98 5.03 10.06 10.43
N SER A 99 3.70 9.93 10.29
CA SER A 99 2.74 10.57 11.19
C SER A 99 2.87 10.03 12.62
N ASP A 100 2.94 8.70 12.76
CA ASP A 100 3.06 8.03 14.05
C ASP A 100 4.38 8.39 14.75
N LEU A 101 5.50 8.44 14.01
CA LEU A 101 6.79 8.88 14.53
C LEU A 101 6.78 10.37 14.90
N GLY A 102 6.14 11.21 14.07
CA GLY A 102 5.97 12.64 14.35
C GLY A 102 5.22 12.89 15.66
N GLU A 103 4.17 12.12 15.94
CA GLU A 103 3.46 12.14 17.22
C GLU A 103 4.36 11.70 18.38
N CYS A 104 5.10 10.58 18.22
CA CYS A 104 6.04 10.10 19.24
C CYS A 104 7.09 11.16 19.58
N TYR A 105 7.63 11.86 18.57
CA TYR A 105 8.57 12.95 18.80
C TYR A 105 7.99 14.13 19.57
N LYS A 106 6.70 14.47 19.36
CA LYS A 106 6.03 15.50 20.18
C LYS A 106 5.98 15.10 21.65
N PHE A 107 5.68 13.83 21.93
CA PHE A 107 5.65 13.32 23.31
C PHE A 107 7.03 13.33 23.98
N VAL A 108 8.11 13.06 23.24
CA VAL A 108 9.50 13.12 23.74
C VAL A 108 10.05 14.57 23.82
N GLY A 109 9.33 15.56 23.28
CA GLY A 109 9.76 16.96 23.25
C GLY A 109 10.75 17.30 22.13
N ARG A 110 10.85 16.43 21.11
CA ARG A 110 11.70 16.58 19.92
C ARG A 110 10.92 17.26 18.79
N GLU A 111 10.67 18.56 18.95
CA GLU A 111 9.75 19.29 18.07
C GLU A 111 10.28 19.48 16.64
N GLU A 112 11.59 19.65 16.47
CA GLU A 112 12.21 19.80 15.16
C GLU A 112 12.16 18.49 14.36
N GLU A 113 12.45 17.35 15.00
CA GLU A 113 12.32 16.03 14.37
C GLU A 113 10.86 15.72 14.01
N SER A 114 9.91 16.13 14.86
CA SER A 114 8.48 16.00 14.56
C SER A 114 8.07 16.74 13.29
N LYS A 115 8.44 18.02 13.17
CA LYS A 115 8.16 18.84 11.96
C LYS A 115 8.80 18.25 10.71
N LEU A 116 10.01 17.69 10.85
CA LEU A 116 10.67 17.00 9.75
C LEU A 116 9.86 15.78 9.28
N MET A 117 9.32 14.98 10.22
CA MET A 117 8.50 13.82 9.87
C MET A 117 7.17 14.24 9.23
N GLU A 118 6.52 15.30 9.70
CA GLU A 118 5.31 15.85 9.07
C GLU A 118 5.59 16.26 7.61
N SER A 119 6.69 17.00 7.36
CA SER A 119 7.09 17.37 6.00
C SER A 119 7.40 16.16 5.13
N ARG A 120 8.01 15.11 5.67
CA ARG A 120 8.25 13.85 4.94
C ARG A 120 6.94 13.15 4.59
N SER A 121 5.99 13.09 5.53
CA SER A 121 4.66 12.52 5.31
C SER A 121 3.93 13.24 4.17
N GLU A 122 3.89 14.57 4.19
CA GLU A 122 3.27 15.38 3.13
C GLU A 122 3.89 15.16 1.76
N LYS A 123 5.22 15.07 1.67
CA LYS A 123 5.92 14.80 0.41
C LYS A 123 5.49 13.47 -0.20
N VAL A 124 5.46 12.41 0.60
CA VAL A 124 5.03 11.09 0.14
C VAL A 124 3.57 11.11 -0.28
N LEU A 125 2.72 11.82 0.46
CA LEU A 125 1.29 11.95 0.15
C LEU A 125 1.06 12.68 -1.19
N ASN A 126 1.86 13.70 -1.49
CA ASN A 126 1.81 14.38 -2.79
C ASN A 126 2.26 13.48 -3.94
N ILE A 127 3.33 12.71 -3.78
CA ILE A 127 3.79 11.73 -4.78
C ILE A 127 2.68 10.70 -5.08
N LEU A 128 1.99 10.21 -4.03
CA LEU A 128 0.90 9.26 -4.19
C LEU A 128 -0.29 9.87 -4.94
N LYS A 129 -0.64 11.14 -4.67
CA LYS A 129 -1.68 11.86 -5.41
C LYS A 129 -1.32 11.99 -6.88
N GLU A 130 -0.11 12.42 -7.19
CA GLU A 130 0.37 12.54 -8.58
C GLU A 130 0.31 11.19 -9.31
N LYS A 131 0.66 10.08 -8.64
CA LYS A 131 0.54 8.74 -9.22
C LYS A 131 -0.91 8.34 -9.51
N VAL A 132 -1.85 8.72 -8.65
CA VAL A 132 -3.29 8.46 -8.86
C VAL A 132 -3.80 9.27 -10.04
N ASP A 133 -3.49 10.57 -10.08
CA ASP A 133 -3.89 11.47 -11.17
C ASP A 133 -3.31 10.99 -12.52
N GLU A 134 -2.06 10.53 -12.52
CA GLU A 134 -1.39 9.97 -13.70
C GLU A 134 -2.01 8.64 -14.15
N GLN A 135 -2.44 7.79 -13.22
CA GLN A 135 -3.18 6.57 -13.58
C GLN A 135 -4.53 6.94 -14.19
N GLU A 136 -5.29 7.84 -13.57
CA GLU A 136 -6.58 8.29 -14.09
C GLU A 136 -6.48 8.87 -15.50
N ARG A 137 -5.45 9.68 -15.77
CA ARG A 137 -5.15 10.20 -17.10
C ARG A 137 -4.92 9.08 -18.13
N LYS A 138 -4.15 8.05 -17.79
CA LYS A 138 -3.91 6.90 -18.67
C LYS A 138 -5.16 6.09 -18.95
N TRP A 139 -6.01 5.92 -17.95
CA TRP A 139 -7.30 5.25 -18.11
C TRP A 139 -8.22 6.03 -19.05
N GLN A 140 -8.25 7.36 -18.95
CA GLN A 140 -9.03 8.22 -19.86
C GLN A 140 -8.51 8.13 -21.29
N GLU A 141 -7.19 8.23 -21.51
CA GLU A 141 -6.59 8.12 -22.85
C GLU A 141 -6.85 6.75 -23.50
N SER A 142 -6.69 5.66 -22.75
CA SER A 142 -6.98 4.31 -23.25
C SER A 142 -8.46 4.13 -23.61
N SER A 143 -9.37 4.71 -22.84
CA SER A 143 -10.82 4.66 -23.12
C SER A 143 -11.19 5.45 -24.37
N GLU A 144 -10.53 6.60 -24.60
CA GLU A 144 -10.76 7.43 -25.80
C GLU A 144 -10.19 6.78 -27.07
N GLU A 145 -9.05 6.08 -26.96
CA GLU A 145 -8.47 5.29 -28.06
C GLU A 145 -9.39 4.13 -28.47
N GLU A 146 -9.92 3.36 -27.51
CA GLU A 146 -10.88 2.28 -27.77
C GLU A 146 -12.17 2.78 -28.46
N GLU A 147 -12.75 3.90 -28.00
CA GLU A 147 -13.93 4.50 -28.63
C GLU A 147 -13.66 5.02 -30.05
N SER A 148 -12.43 5.51 -30.31
CA SER A 148 -12.02 5.96 -31.64
C SER A 148 -11.85 4.79 -32.62
N GLU A 149 -11.26 3.68 -32.18
CA GLU A 149 -11.08 2.46 -33.00
C GLU A 149 -12.43 1.82 -33.36
N GLU A 150 -13.36 1.68 -32.40
CA GLU A 150 -14.72 1.18 -32.67
C GLU A 150 -15.48 2.09 -33.65
N GLY A 151 -15.28 3.40 -33.57
CA GLY A 151 -15.86 4.39 -34.47
C GLY A 151 -15.31 4.32 -35.91
N GLU A 152 -14.06 3.89 -36.10
CA GLU A 152 -13.45 3.66 -37.42
C GLU A 152 -13.81 2.30 -38.01
N GLU A 153 -13.81 1.22 -37.22
CA GLU A 153 -14.28 -0.10 -37.66
C GLU A 153 -15.76 -0.07 -38.07
N GLY A 154 -16.61 0.63 -37.31
CA GLY A 154 -18.01 0.83 -37.64
C GLY A 154 -18.22 1.61 -38.95
N LYS A 155 -17.32 2.53 -39.31
CA LYS A 155 -17.36 3.24 -40.61
C LYS A 155 -16.83 2.38 -41.75
N SER A 156 -15.80 1.57 -41.51
CA SER A 156 -15.23 0.64 -42.51
C SER A 156 -16.23 -0.43 -42.93
N GLN A 157 -17.05 -0.96 -42.00
CA GLN A 157 -18.06 -1.98 -42.34
C GLN A 157 -19.26 -1.40 -43.11
N TYR A 158 -19.57 -0.11 -42.93
CA TYR A 158 -20.65 0.56 -43.68
C TYR A 158 -20.21 1.04 -45.08
N SER A 159 -18.92 1.32 -45.33
CA SER A 159 -18.46 1.73 -46.66
C SER A 159 -18.39 0.56 -47.67
N ASP A 160 -18.06 -0.65 -47.21
CA ASP A 160 -17.99 -1.84 -48.10
C ASP A 160 -19.36 -2.33 -48.57
N SER A 161 -20.45 -1.99 -47.86
CA SER A 161 -21.81 -2.40 -48.22
C SER A 161 -22.53 -1.43 -49.18
N GLU A 162 -21.99 -0.22 -49.41
CA GLU A 162 -22.54 0.75 -50.37
C GLU A 162 -21.92 0.66 -51.78
N GLU A 163 -20.77 0.00 -51.96
CA GLU A 163 -20.18 -0.21 -53.29
C GLU A 163 -20.75 -1.41 -54.05
N GLU A 164 -21.29 -2.44 -53.39
CA GLU A 164 -21.93 -3.58 -54.08
C GLU A 164 -23.33 -3.28 -54.65
N ASN A 165 -23.97 -2.16 -54.30
CA ASN A 165 -25.36 -1.88 -54.68
C ASN A 165 -25.53 -0.90 -55.86
N LYS A 166 -24.44 -0.47 -56.51
CA LYS A 166 -24.51 0.44 -57.68
C LYS A 166 -24.36 -0.25 -59.04
N ASP A 167 -23.94 -1.51 -59.09
CA ASP A 167 -23.73 -2.23 -60.36
C ASP A 167 -24.91 -3.11 -60.82
N ASP A 168 -25.88 -3.41 -59.95
CA ASP A 168 -27.00 -4.29 -60.33
C ASP A 168 -28.22 -3.57 -60.94
N ASN A 169 -28.33 -2.23 -60.81
CA ASN A 169 -29.50 -1.50 -61.33
C ASN A 169 -29.34 -0.93 -62.77
N LYS A 170 -28.48 -1.53 -63.59
CA LYS A 170 -28.31 -1.17 -65.02
C LYS A 170 -28.45 -2.34 -66.00
N ARG A 171 -28.84 -3.55 -65.56
CA ARG A 171 -28.83 -4.76 -66.42
C ARG A 171 -30.16 -5.48 -66.64
N GLN A 172 -31.27 -4.89 -66.26
CA GLN A 172 -32.61 -5.29 -66.73
C GLN A 172 -33.25 -3.95 -67.08
N TRP A 173 -33.45 -3.53 -68.33
CA TRP A 173 -34.48 -3.96 -69.27
C TRP A 173 -33.94 -3.86 -70.71
N LYS A 174 -33.79 -4.99 -71.40
CA LYS A 174 -33.67 -5.01 -72.86
C LYS A 174 -34.42 -6.21 -73.43
N VAL A 175 -35.38 -5.87 -74.29
CA VAL A 175 -36.27 -6.67 -75.15
C VAL A 175 -37.51 -7.23 -74.48
#